data_AF-A0A368FKI0-F1
#
_entry.id   AF-A0A368FKI0-F1
#
_cell.length_a   1.000
_cell.length_b   1.000
_cell.length_c   1.000
_cell.angle_alpha   90.00
_cell.angle_beta   90.00
_cell.angle_gamma   90.00
#
_symmetry.space_group_name_H-M   'P 1'
#
loop_
_entity.id
_entity.type
_entity.pdbx_description
1 polymer ?
#
loop_
_entity_poly.entity_id
_entity_poly.type
_entity_poly.pdbx_seq_one_letter_code
_entity_poly.pdbx_strand_id
1 'polypeptide(L)'
;VLVSAPNSYSICPQKVIIPPQRSSTISVQLRNDTDQPPSTESGLMLQWFTIGRNCLCADVTRLWQRPYLVPRSCWKFYVLPIYHDSSDTPSS
;
A
#
# COMPACT_ATOMS: atom_id res chain seq x y z
N VAL A 1 2.09 -3.76 7.72
CA VAL A 1 1.37 -3.02 6.66
C VAL A 1 1.55 -3.76 5.34
N LEU A 2 0.50 -3.83 4.54
CA LEU A 2 0.47 -4.28 3.15
C LEU A 2 -0.10 -3.13 2.32
N VAL A 3 0.55 -2.82 1.21
CA VAL A 3 0.08 -1.82 0.24
C VAL A 3 -0.27 -2.52 -1.06
N SER A 4 -1.39 -2.11 -1.67
CA SER A 4 -1.81 -2.56 -2.99
C SER A 4 -2.17 -1.34 -3.83
N ALA A 5 -1.83 -1.38 -5.11
CA ALA A 5 -2.08 -0.28 -6.04
C ALA A 5 -2.69 -0.84 -7.33
N PRO A 6 -3.29 0.02 -8.16
CA PRO A 6 -3.55 -0.30 -9.56
C PRO A 6 -2.31 -0.80 -10.30
N ASN A 7 -2.52 -1.53 -11.39
CA ASN A 7 -1.45 -2.12 -12.19
C ASN A 7 -0.50 -1.07 -12.80
N SER A 8 -0.98 0.17 -12.94
CA SER A 8 -0.25 1.33 -13.41
C SER A 8 0.88 1.75 -12.45
N TYR A 9 0.88 1.28 -11.20
CA TYR A 9 1.92 1.58 -10.23
C TYR A 9 2.76 0.36 -9.85
N SER A 10 4.03 0.62 -9.52
CA SER A 10 4.91 -0.31 -8.81
C SER A 10 5.06 0.16 -7.35
N ILE A 11 5.15 -0.80 -6.42
CA ILE A 11 5.27 -0.53 -4.99
C ILE A 11 6.51 -1.25 -4.45
N CYS A 12 7.37 -0.54 -3.71
CA CYS A 12 8.50 -1.14 -3.01
C CYS A 12 8.78 -0.45 -1.65
N PRO A 13 8.78 -1.18 -0.52
CA PRO A 13 8.33 -2.56 -0.36
C PRO A 13 6.79 -2.65 -0.30
N GLN A 14 6.22 -3.75 -0.83
CA GLN A 14 4.76 -3.97 -0.77
C GLN A 14 4.28 -4.34 0.64
N LYS A 15 5.15 -4.97 1.45
CA LYS A 15 4.84 -5.48 2.79
C LYS A 15 5.92 -5.02 3.75
N VAL A 16 5.53 -4.52 4.92
CA VAL A 16 6.48 -4.06 5.93
C VAL A 16 5.98 -4.27 7.35
N ILE A 17 6.90 -4.57 8.27
CA ILE A 17 6.69 -4.51 9.72
C ILE A 17 7.27 -3.19 10.21
N ILE A 18 6.45 -2.41 10.92
CA ILE A 18 6.86 -1.12 11.49
C ILE A 18 6.98 -1.32 13.00
N PRO A 19 8.18 -1.31 13.58
CA PRO A 19 8.35 -1.37 15.03
C PRO A 19 7.70 -0.16 15.71
N PRO A 20 7.29 -0.29 16.98
CA PRO A 20 6.83 0.86 17.75
C PRO A 20 7.81 2.02 17.67
N GLN A 21 7.30 3.25 17.52
CA GLN A 21 8.09 4.49 17.46
C GLN A 21 9.05 4.58 16.26
N ARG A 22 8.93 3.69 15.26
CA ARG A 22 9.66 3.79 13.99
C ARG A 22 8.72 4.20 12.87
N SER A 23 9.30 4.78 11.82
CA SER A 23 8.64 5.02 10.55
C SER A 23 9.19 4.09 9.48
N SER A 24 8.44 3.91 8.41
CA SER A 24 8.89 3.20 7.21
C SER A 24 8.40 3.96 5.98
N THR A 25 9.22 3.96 4.94
CA THR A 25 8.91 4.59 3.66
C THR A 25 8.55 3.52 2.65
N ILE A 26 7.49 3.75 1.89
CA ILE A 26 7.05 2.91 0.79
C ILE A 26 7.09 3.75 -0.47
N SER A 27 7.94 3.37 -1.42
CA SER A 27 8.06 4.03 -2.71
C SER A 27 6.97 3.51 -3.64
N VAL A 28 6.26 4.44 -4.26
CA VAL A 28 5.23 4.17 -5.27
C VAL A 28 5.65 4.90 -6.53
N GLN A 29 5.75 4.19 -7.64
CA GLN A 29 6.17 4.77 -8.92
C GLN A 29 5.14 4.41 -9.99
N LEU A 30 4.84 5.37 -10.86
CA LEU A 30 4.10 5.10 -12.09
C LEU A 30 4.98 4.25 -13.01
N ARG A 31 4.42 3.21 -13.62
CA ARG A 31 5.14 2.38 -14.58
C ARG A 31 5.26 3.12 -15.91
N ASN A 32 6.44 3.05 -16.52
CA ASN A 32 6.74 3.75 -17.78
C ASN A 32 5.93 3.19 -18.97
N ASP A 33 5.47 1.94 -18.88
CA ASP A 33 4.76 1.25 -19.97
C ASP A 33 3.26 1.56 -20.00
N THR A 34 2.78 2.44 -19.12
CA THR A 34 1.37 2.84 -19.03
C THR A 34 1.25 4.31 -19.36
N ASP A 35 0.36 4.63 -20.32
CA ASP A 35 -0.18 5.99 -20.49
C ASP A 35 -0.71 6.50 -19.14
N GLN A 36 -0.83 7.83 -19.01
CA GLN A 36 -1.32 8.46 -17.78
C GLN A 36 -2.59 7.74 -17.28
N PRO A 37 -2.57 7.18 -16.06
CA PRO A 37 -3.64 6.31 -15.61
C PRO A 37 -4.94 7.10 -15.56
N PRO A 38 -6.08 6.45 -15.86
CA PRO A 38 -7.35 7.14 -15.91
C PRO A 38 -7.66 7.76 -14.55
N SER A 39 -8.25 8.96 -14.56
CA SER A 39 -8.67 9.68 -13.34
C SER A 39 -9.64 8.89 -12.45
N THR A 40 -10.16 7.77 -12.95
CA THR A 40 -11.05 6.83 -12.26
C THR A 40 -10.31 5.70 -11.53
N GLU A 41 -8.96 5.61 -11.58
CA GLU A 41 -8.25 4.57 -10.84
C GLU A 41 -8.51 4.68 -9.33
N SER A 42 -8.87 3.54 -8.72
CA SER A 42 -8.99 3.43 -7.28
C SER A 42 -7.60 3.55 -6.68
N GLY A 43 -7.36 4.54 -5.81
CA GLY A 43 -6.04 4.85 -5.27
C GLY A 43 -5.34 3.71 -4.49
N LEU A 44 -4.34 4.03 -3.67
CA LEU A 44 -3.57 3.02 -2.97
C LEU A 44 -4.36 2.45 -1.78
N MET A 45 -4.49 1.12 -1.71
CA MET A 45 -5.10 0.44 -0.56
C MET A 45 -4.02 0.05 0.45
N LEU A 46 -4.06 0.66 1.63
CA LEU A 46 -3.26 0.29 2.78
C LEU A 46 -4.06 -0.66 3.67
N GLN A 47 -3.43 -1.75 4.10
CA GLN A 47 -4.00 -2.68 5.07
C GLN A 47 -2.99 -2.94 6.18
N TRP A 48 -3.44 -2.99 7.44
CA TRP A 48 -2.56 -3.27 8.56
C TRP A 48 -3.29 -3.90 9.74
N PHE A 49 -2.52 -4.52 10.62
CA PHE A 49 -2.95 -5.03 11.91
C PHE A 49 -1.77 -4.96 12.87
N THR A 50 -2.06 -4.89 14.17
CA THR A 50 -1.03 -4.91 15.20
C THR A 50 -0.60 -6.35 15.46
N ILE A 51 0.70 -6.53 15.58
CA ILE A 51 1.32 -7.80 15.89
C ILE A 51 1.71 -7.76 17.37
N GLY A 52 1.35 -8.79 18.14
CA GLY A 52 1.64 -8.86 19.58
C GLY A 52 3.14 -8.99 19.89
N ARG A 53 3.53 -8.71 21.14
CA ARG A 53 4.93 -8.74 21.64
C ARG A 53 5.68 -10.05 21.38
N ASN A 54 4.97 -11.17 21.20
CA ASN A 54 5.56 -12.51 21.05
C ASN A 54 5.56 -13.04 19.61
N CYS A 55 5.33 -12.20 18.60
CA CYS A 55 5.38 -12.70 17.23
C CYS A 55 6.82 -12.93 16.76
N LEU A 56 7.23 -14.19 16.86
CA LEU A 56 8.44 -14.77 16.29
C LEU A 56 8.46 -14.80 14.74
N CYS A 57 7.50 -14.14 14.09
CA CYS A 57 7.41 -14.15 12.63
C CYS A 57 8.38 -13.11 12.05
N ALA A 58 9.62 -13.54 11.79
CA ALA A 58 10.59 -12.78 11.01
C ALA A 58 10.14 -12.61 9.54
N ASP A 59 9.27 -13.49 9.05
CA ASP A 59 8.78 -13.44 7.68
C ASP A 59 7.48 -12.61 7.56
N VAL A 60 7.65 -11.38 7.06
CA VAL A 60 6.53 -10.48 6.76
C VAL A 60 5.55 -11.09 5.73
N THR A 61 6.01 -11.97 4.85
CA THR A 61 5.18 -12.59 3.82
C THR A 61 4.14 -13.51 4.43
N ARG A 62 4.56 -14.35 5.39
CA ARG A 62 3.71 -15.34 6.07
C ARG A 62 2.54 -14.71 6.82
N LEU A 63 2.73 -13.49 7.36
CA LEU A 63 1.68 -12.74 8.05
C LEU A 63 0.47 -12.43 7.15
N TRP A 64 0.67 -12.35 5.83
CA TRP A 64 -0.36 -12.03 4.85
C TRP A 64 -0.86 -13.25 4.06
N GLN A 65 -0.44 -14.46 4.44
CA GLN A 65 -0.85 -15.71 3.81
C GLN A 65 -1.92 -16.44 4.64
N ARG A 66 -2.69 -17.31 3.98
CA ARG A 66 -3.67 -18.18 4.65
C ARG A 66 -2.96 -19.44 5.18
N PRO A 67 -3.38 -19.99 6.34
CA PRO A 67 -4.36 -19.42 7.27
C PRO A 67 -3.80 -18.18 7.98
N TYR A 68 -4.63 -17.13 8.10
CA TYR A 68 -4.18 -15.87 8.69
C TYR A 68 -3.95 -16.03 10.19
N LEU A 69 -2.78 -15.58 10.66
CA LEU A 69 -2.44 -15.60 12.09
C LEU A 69 -3.23 -14.57 12.90
N VAL A 70 -3.71 -13.51 12.25
CA VAL A 70 -4.50 -12.45 12.88
C VAL A 70 -5.92 -12.45 12.28
N PRO A 71 -6.98 -12.52 13.11
CA PRO A 71 -8.36 -12.45 12.64
C PRO A 71 -8.63 -11.21 11.78
N ARG A 72 -9.39 -11.37 10.70
CA ARG A 72 -9.76 -10.27 9.77
C ARG A 72 -10.47 -9.11 10.49
N SER A 73 -11.19 -9.36 11.58
CA SER A 73 -11.85 -8.33 12.39
C SER A 73 -10.87 -7.35 13.05
N CYS A 74 -9.60 -7.74 13.23
CA CYS A 74 -8.55 -6.90 13.79
C CYS A 74 -7.82 -6.06 12.72
N TRP A 75 -8.16 -6.24 11.44
CA TRP A 75 -7.50 -5.55 10.35
C TRP A 75 -8.09 -4.15 10.18
N LYS A 76 -7.23 -3.21 9.82
CA LYS A 76 -7.58 -1.85 9.44
C LYS A 76 -7.20 -1.64 7.99
N PHE A 77 -7.94 -0.77 7.32
CA PHE A 77 -7.66 -0.40 5.95
C PHE A 77 -7.90 1.08 5.71
N TYR A 78 -7.23 1.61 4.69
CA TYR A 78 -7.40 2.98 4.23
C TYR A 78 -7.09 3.06 2.74
N VAL A 79 -7.92 3.77 1.98
CA VAL A 79 -7.69 4.05 0.57
C VAL A 79 -7.11 5.46 0.47
N LEU A 80 -5.86 5.56 0.03
CA LEU A 80 -5.19 6.82 -0.23
C LEU A 80 -5.46 7.23 -1.69
N PRO A 81 -6.19 8.33 -1.95
CA PRO A 81 -6.43 8.80 -3.30
C PRO A 81 -5.12 9.21 -3.97
N ILE A 82 -5.05 9.00 -5.28
CA ILE A 82 -3.93 9.46 -6.11
C ILE A 82 -4.46 10.59 -6.98
N TYR A 83 -3.76 11.71 -6.98
CA TYR A 83 -4.09 12.86 -7.80
C TYR A 83 -3.02 13.01 -8.87
N HIS A 84 -3.46 13.22 -10.10
CA HIS A 84 -2.60 13.55 -11.22
C HIS A 84 -2.72 15.05 -11.47
N ASP A 85 -1.58 15.72 -11.65
CA ASP A 85 -1.61 17.09 -12.15
C ASP A 85 -2.28 17.07 -13.52
N SER A 86 -3.42 17.73 -13.59
CA SER A 86 -4.11 18.00 -14.85
C SER A 86 -3.41 19.23 -15.39
N SER A 87 -2.65 19.11 -16.49
CA SER A 87 -2.17 20.27 -17.22
C SER A 87 -3.34 20.93 -17.95
N ASP A 88 -4.34 21.40 -17.22
CA ASP A 88 -5.29 22.38 -17.72
C ASP A 88 -4.58 23.73 -17.66
N THR A 89 -3.64 23.95 -18.58
CA THR A 89 -3.27 25.32 -18.96
C THR A 89 -4.50 25.94 -19.59
N PRO A 90 -5.11 26.99 -19.00
CA PRO A 90 -6.14 27.74 -19.71
C PRO A 90 -5.49 28.35 -20.95
N SER A 91 -5.89 27.87 -22.12
CA SER A 91 -5.58 28.51 -23.39
C SER A 91 -6.10 29.95 -23.33
N SER A 92 -5.16 30.89 -23.19
CA SER A 92 -5.42 32.33 -23.31
C SER A 92 -5.51 32.74 -24.77
#